data_AF-A0A2I7QEZ6-F1
#
_entry.id   AF-A0A2I7QEZ6-F1
#
_cell.length_a   1.000
_cell.length_b   1.000
_cell.length_c   1.000
_cell.angle_alpha   90.00
_cell.angle_beta   90.00
_cell.angle_gamma   90.00
#
_symmetry.space_group_name_H-M   'P 1'
#
loop_
_entity.id
_entity.type
_entity.pdbx_description
1 polymer ?
#
loop_
_entity_poly.entity_id
_entity_poly.type
_entity_poly.pdbx_seq_one_letter_code
_entity_poly.pdbx_strand_id
1 'polypeptide(L)'
;MKIVNLSQREEDWLAWRRQGVTATDAAILLNRSPYKTRWRLWAEKTGYAREVDLSLNPLVRRGIENEDAARRAFEEKYDDMLLPVCVESVQYPLMRASLDGLRDNGEPVELKSPSATVWEDVCAEKANSKAYQLYYPQVQHQLLVTGAKQGWLVFYFEGQIQEYPILRDEAMIQEILAEAKKFWQQVVDRKEPDKDPERDLYIPQGEEVNRWIAAAEEYRLYDAEIQELKQRLAELQERQKPHLDTMKFLMGEYFHADYCGVMVTRYKAAGRVDYKRLLADKASGVKPEDVDQYREKSSERCRVTVTGSVKPRYIVDEDVLAPLDDLPEEVETFYW
;
A
#
# COMPACT_ATOMS: atom_id res chain seq x y z
N MET A 1 15.45 -36.05 6.23
CA MET A 1 15.96 -34.67 6.01
C MET A 1 17.37 -34.51 6.56
N LYS A 2 18.10 -33.49 6.13
CA LYS A 2 19.38 -33.06 6.69
C LYS A 2 19.17 -31.77 7.48
N ILE A 3 19.59 -31.74 8.74
CA ILE A 3 19.56 -30.51 9.58
C ILE A 3 20.75 -29.62 9.20
N VAL A 4 20.48 -28.32 9.10
CA VAL A 4 21.46 -27.27 8.86
C VAL A 4 21.43 -26.32 10.06
N ASN A 5 22.55 -26.21 10.78
CA ASN A 5 22.64 -25.41 11.99
C ASN A 5 22.84 -23.93 11.63
N LEU A 6 21.74 -23.20 11.44
CA LEU A 6 21.71 -21.78 11.12
C LEU A 6 20.65 -21.08 11.96
N SER A 7 21.01 -19.93 12.52
CA SER A 7 20.06 -19.02 13.14
C SER A 7 19.24 -18.32 12.06
N GLN A 8 17.90 -18.45 12.13
CA GLN A 8 17.03 -17.75 11.20
C GLN A 8 17.21 -16.22 11.33
N ARG A 9 17.03 -15.51 10.22
CA ARG A 9 17.16 -14.03 10.10
C ARG A 9 18.59 -13.49 10.10
N GLU A 10 19.60 -14.33 10.28
CA GLU A 10 21.00 -13.93 10.14
C GLU A 10 21.47 -13.96 8.66
N GLU A 11 22.63 -13.36 8.40
CA GLU A 11 23.18 -13.23 7.04
C GLU A 11 23.50 -14.60 6.41
N ASP A 12 24.08 -15.52 7.18
CA ASP A 12 24.37 -16.89 6.72
C ASP A 12 23.10 -17.65 6.35
N TRP A 13 22.01 -17.42 7.07
CA TRP A 13 20.70 -17.97 6.75
C TRP A 13 20.14 -17.41 5.44
N LEU A 14 20.25 -16.10 5.21
CA LEU A 14 19.87 -15.48 3.94
C LEU A 14 20.72 -16.01 2.78
N ALA A 15 22.03 -16.11 2.96
CA ALA A 15 22.95 -16.66 1.96
C ALA A 15 22.61 -18.12 1.64
N TRP A 16 22.31 -18.94 2.64
CA TRP A 16 21.85 -20.31 2.47
C TRP A 16 20.51 -20.36 1.73
N ARG A 17 19.54 -19.50 2.04
CA ARG A 17 18.24 -19.46 1.35
C ARG A 17 18.36 -19.13 -0.14
N ARG A 18 19.38 -18.37 -0.55
CA ARG A 18 19.62 -18.04 -1.97
C ARG A 18 20.12 -19.22 -2.80
N GLN A 19 20.65 -20.26 -2.17
CA GLN A 19 21.23 -21.43 -2.85
C GLN A 19 20.21 -22.51 -3.23
N GLY A 20 18.92 -22.29 -2.96
CA GLY A 20 17.87 -23.20 -3.42
C GLY A 20 16.46 -22.66 -3.28
N VAL A 21 15.47 -23.56 -3.31
CA VAL A 21 14.05 -23.23 -3.23
C VAL A 21 13.55 -23.47 -1.81
N THR A 22 13.05 -22.41 -1.19
CA THR A 22 12.57 -22.40 0.20
C THR A 22 11.06 -22.66 0.27
N ALA A 23 10.56 -23.06 1.44
CA ALA A 23 9.11 -23.31 1.61
C ALA A 23 8.24 -22.09 1.26
N THR A 24 8.68 -20.90 1.60
CA THR A 24 7.99 -19.64 1.26
C THR A 24 7.96 -19.35 -0.24
N ASP A 25 8.86 -19.97 -1.03
CA ASP A 25 8.90 -19.80 -2.48
C ASP A 25 7.76 -20.59 -3.16
N ALA A 26 7.21 -21.63 -2.51
CA ALA A 26 6.21 -22.53 -3.10
C ALA A 26 4.97 -21.77 -3.61
N ALA A 27 4.38 -20.89 -2.80
CA ALA A 27 3.22 -20.10 -3.21
C ALA A 27 3.53 -19.14 -4.38
N ILE A 28 4.77 -18.67 -4.51
CA ILE A 28 5.20 -17.80 -5.60
C ILE A 28 5.35 -18.62 -6.89
N LEU A 29 5.98 -19.79 -6.80
CA LEU A 29 6.20 -20.69 -7.94
C LEU A 29 4.88 -21.19 -8.54
N LEU A 30 3.87 -21.39 -7.70
CA LEU A 30 2.51 -21.76 -8.10
C LEU A 30 1.62 -20.56 -8.50
N ASN A 31 2.20 -19.35 -8.58
CA ASN A 31 1.49 -18.11 -8.91
C ASN A 31 0.29 -17.79 -7.98
N ARG A 32 0.39 -18.12 -6.69
CA ARG A 32 -0.63 -17.87 -5.66
C ARG A 32 -0.28 -16.72 -4.73
N SER A 33 0.98 -16.28 -4.71
CA SER A 33 1.42 -15.19 -3.83
C SER A 33 0.96 -13.83 -4.34
N PRO A 34 0.23 -13.04 -3.54
CA PRO A 34 -0.09 -11.65 -3.89
C PRO A 34 1.11 -10.71 -3.70
N TYR A 35 2.12 -11.13 -2.92
CA TYR A 35 3.21 -10.26 -2.49
C TYR A 35 4.43 -10.30 -3.41
N LYS A 36 4.63 -11.39 -4.14
CA LYS A 36 5.82 -11.57 -4.98
C LYS A 36 5.49 -12.41 -6.21
N THR A 37 5.93 -11.95 -7.37
CA THR A 37 5.83 -12.65 -8.66
C THR A 37 7.00 -13.64 -8.82
N ARG A 38 6.87 -14.56 -9.77
CA ARG A 38 7.96 -15.47 -10.17
C ARG A 38 9.17 -14.69 -10.70
N TRP A 39 8.92 -13.65 -11.50
CA TRP A 39 9.98 -12.77 -11.99
C TRP A 39 10.76 -12.12 -10.84
N ARG A 40 10.04 -11.55 -9.87
CA ARG A 40 10.66 -10.89 -8.73
C ARG A 40 11.49 -11.86 -7.89
N LEU A 41 11.01 -13.08 -7.68
CA LEU A 41 11.78 -14.13 -7.00
C LEU A 41 13.05 -14.50 -7.79
N TRP A 42 12.96 -14.63 -9.12
CA TRP A 42 14.13 -14.87 -9.97
C TRP A 42 15.14 -13.74 -9.87
N ALA A 43 14.68 -12.49 -9.90
CA ALA A 43 15.53 -11.32 -9.81
C ALA A 43 16.31 -11.29 -8.48
N GLU A 44 15.68 -11.68 -7.37
CA GLU A 44 16.33 -11.79 -6.06
C GLU A 44 17.33 -12.96 -6.01
N LYS A 45 16.96 -14.14 -6.53
CA LYS A 45 17.84 -15.33 -6.53
C LYS A 45 19.07 -15.17 -7.42
N THR A 46 18.98 -14.39 -8.49
CA THR A 46 20.10 -14.10 -9.40
C THR A 46 20.94 -12.90 -9.00
N GLY A 47 20.50 -12.13 -8.00
CA GLY A 47 21.12 -10.86 -7.60
C GLY A 47 20.83 -9.70 -8.55
N TYR A 48 19.91 -9.85 -9.50
CA TYR A 48 19.41 -8.78 -10.36
C TYR A 48 18.68 -7.69 -9.56
N ALA A 49 17.97 -8.08 -8.49
CA ALA A 49 17.32 -7.16 -7.58
C ALA A 49 17.65 -7.52 -6.12
N ARG A 50 17.78 -6.50 -5.26
CA ARG A 50 17.84 -6.70 -3.81
C ARG A 50 16.47 -7.07 -3.28
N GLU A 51 16.40 -7.95 -2.29
CA GLU A 51 15.17 -8.22 -1.55
C GLU A 51 14.60 -6.92 -0.93
N VAL A 52 13.27 -6.83 -0.84
CA VAL A 52 12.61 -5.69 -0.21
C VAL A 52 12.89 -5.75 1.30
N ASP A 53 13.38 -4.66 1.88
CA ASP A 53 13.49 -4.55 3.32
C ASP A 53 12.10 -4.39 3.94
N LEU A 54 11.64 -5.43 4.63
CA LEU A 54 10.36 -5.46 5.34
C LEU A 54 10.52 -5.25 6.85
N SER A 55 11.71 -4.88 7.32
CA SER A 55 12.00 -4.70 8.74
C SER A 55 11.15 -3.60 9.40
N LEU A 56 10.67 -2.62 8.64
CA LEU A 56 9.77 -1.57 9.11
C LEU A 56 8.29 -1.92 8.98
N ASN A 57 7.95 -3.04 8.34
CA ASN A 57 6.56 -3.44 8.15
C ASN A 57 5.95 -3.88 9.49
N PRO A 58 4.90 -3.21 10.00
CA PRO A 58 4.31 -3.53 11.30
C PRO A 58 3.78 -4.97 11.41
N LEU A 59 3.25 -5.53 10.31
CA LEU A 59 2.74 -6.90 10.31
C LEU A 59 3.86 -7.93 10.38
N VAL A 60 5.01 -7.65 9.73
CA VAL A 60 6.18 -8.52 9.83
C VAL A 60 6.74 -8.48 11.24
N ARG A 61 6.96 -7.29 11.82
CA ARG A 61 7.42 -7.14 13.21
C ARG A 61 6.53 -7.88 14.20
N ARG A 62 5.21 -7.69 14.08
CA ARG A 62 4.23 -8.40 14.89
C ARG A 62 4.34 -9.92 14.74
N GLY A 63 4.59 -10.41 13.53
CA GLY A 63 4.88 -11.83 13.28
C GLY A 63 6.05 -12.35 14.10
N ILE A 64 7.16 -11.61 14.09
CA ILE A 64 8.40 -11.94 14.82
C ILE A 64 8.16 -11.93 16.33
N GLU A 65 7.57 -10.86 16.84
CA GLU A 65 7.32 -10.66 18.28
C GLU A 65 6.40 -11.74 18.87
N ASN A 66 5.47 -12.26 18.06
CA ASN A 66 4.50 -13.26 18.50
C ASN A 66 4.90 -14.71 18.16
N GLU A 67 6.01 -14.94 17.45
CA GLU A 67 6.40 -16.29 17.02
C GLU A 67 6.61 -17.23 18.22
N ASP A 68 7.32 -16.77 19.25
CA ASP A 68 7.56 -17.56 20.47
C ASP A 68 6.26 -17.80 21.26
N ALA A 69 5.34 -16.83 21.28
CA ALA A 69 4.06 -16.99 21.95
C ALA A 69 3.16 -17.99 21.20
N ALA A 70 3.15 -17.94 19.87
CA ALA A 70 2.46 -18.91 19.03
C ALA A 70 3.02 -20.32 19.21
N ARG A 71 4.36 -20.45 19.28
CA ARG A 71 5.03 -21.73 19.53
C ARG A 71 4.59 -22.32 20.87
N ARG A 72 4.73 -21.56 21.97
CA ARG A 72 4.34 -22.01 23.32
C ARG A 72 2.88 -22.42 23.41
N ALA A 73 1.97 -21.69 22.77
CA ALA A 73 0.55 -22.04 22.76
C ALA A 73 0.28 -23.39 22.09
N PHE A 74 1.04 -23.75 21.04
CA PHE A 74 0.98 -25.09 20.45
C PHE A 74 1.62 -26.14 21.36
N GLU A 75 2.80 -25.86 21.91
CA GLU A 75 3.54 -26.77 22.79
C GLU A 75 2.72 -27.16 24.04
N GLU A 76 2.09 -26.19 24.70
CA GLU A 76 1.23 -26.41 25.87
C GLU A 76 0.00 -27.28 25.56
N LYS A 77 -0.55 -27.14 24.36
CA LYS A 77 -1.74 -27.88 23.95
C LYS A 77 -1.45 -29.34 23.62
N TYR A 78 -0.30 -29.61 23.02
CA TYR A 78 0.09 -30.94 22.54
C TYR A 78 1.09 -31.65 23.47
N ASP A 79 1.55 -30.98 24.54
CA ASP A 79 2.62 -31.46 25.43
C ASP A 79 3.85 -31.92 24.66
N ASP A 80 4.27 -31.10 23.70
CA ASP A 80 5.37 -31.40 22.78
C ASP A 80 6.20 -30.15 22.52
N MET A 81 7.53 -30.30 22.57
CA MET A 81 8.47 -29.20 22.41
C MET A 81 8.85 -29.04 20.92
N LEU A 82 8.62 -27.86 20.37
CA LEU A 82 8.90 -27.57 18.98
C LEU A 82 10.34 -27.07 18.82
N LEU A 83 11.08 -27.70 17.90
CA LEU A 83 12.44 -27.28 17.56
C LEU A 83 12.46 -26.41 16.28
N PRO A 84 12.76 -25.10 16.35
CA PRO A 84 12.98 -24.29 15.16
C PRO A 84 14.27 -24.72 14.48
N VAL A 85 14.21 -25.05 13.19
CA VAL A 85 15.37 -25.64 12.50
C VAL A 85 15.35 -25.38 11.00
N CYS A 86 16.55 -25.24 10.41
CA CYS A 86 16.72 -25.23 8.96
C CYS A 86 17.03 -26.64 8.45
N VAL A 87 16.36 -27.05 7.38
CA VAL A 87 16.48 -28.41 6.83
C VAL A 87 16.61 -28.41 5.31
N GLU A 88 17.33 -29.40 4.79
CA GLU A 88 17.46 -29.70 3.37
C GLU A 88 16.89 -31.09 3.08
N SER A 89 16.26 -31.24 1.91
CA SER A 89 15.80 -32.56 1.47
C SER A 89 17.00 -33.40 1.04
N VAL A 90 17.06 -34.64 1.54
CA VAL A 90 18.09 -35.61 1.13
C VAL A 90 17.83 -36.08 -0.30
N GLN A 91 16.57 -36.27 -0.67
CA GLN A 91 16.18 -36.73 -2.00
C GLN A 91 16.25 -35.62 -3.05
N TYR A 92 15.95 -34.38 -2.66
CA TYR A 92 15.92 -33.22 -3.56
C TYR A 92 16.77 -32.08 -2.98
N PRO A 93 18.11 -32.10 -3.10
CA PRO A 93 19.01 -31.15 -2.41
C PRO A 93 18.76 -29.66 -2.68
N LEU A 94 18.05 -29.34 -3.76
CA LEU A 94 17.60 -27.98 -4.06
C LEU A 94 16.56 -27.47 -3.05
N MET A 95 15.71 -28.37 -2.55
CA MET A 95 14.57 -28.07 -1.71
C MET A 95 15.03 -27.94 -0.27
N ARG A 96 14.73 -26.79 0.32
CA ARG A 96 15.10 -26.46 1.70
C ARG A 96 13.96 -25.77 2.42
N ALA A 97 13.95 -25.84 3.75
CA ALA A 97 12.93 -25.17 4.55
C ALA A 97 13.52 -24.63 5.84
N SER A 98 13.02 -23.47 6.25
CA SER A 98 13.16 -22.97 7.62
C SER A 98 11.85 -23.30 8.31
N LEU A 99 11.91 -24.07 9.38
CA LEU A 99 10.76 -24.54 10.14
C LEU A 99 10.63 -23.69 11.40
N ASP A 100 9.44 -23.15 11.65
CA ASP A 100 9.14 -22.41 12.89
C ASP A 100 9.09 -23.36 14.10
N GLY A 101 8.70 -24.61 13.84
CA GLY A 101 8.76 -25.73 14.78
C GLY A 101 8.85 -27.07 14.06
N LEU A 102 9.59 -28.00 14.67
CA LEU A 102 9.64 -29.41 14.28
C LEU A 102 9.33 -30.23 15.52
N ARG A 103 8.30 -31.07 15.41
CA ARG A 103 7.89 -32.02 16.46
C ARG A 103 8.89 -33.17 16.58
N ASP A 104 8.89 -33.86 17.72
CA ASP A 104 9.73 -35.03 17.98
C ASP A 104 9.59 -36.15 16.93
N ASN A 105 8.38 -36.31 16.41
CA ASN A 105 8.00 -37.29 15.40
C ASN A 105 8.33 -36.84 13.96
N GLY A 106 8.95 -35.67 13.80
CA GLY A 106 9.39 -35.11 12.53
C GLY A 106 8.33 -34.31 11.75
N GLU A 107 7.15 -34.08 12.31
CA GLU A 107 6.11 -33.24 11.70
C GLU A 107 6.48 -31.74 11.81
N PRO A 108 6.47 -30.99 10.70
CA PRO A 108 6.69 -29.54 10.74
C PRO A 108 5.45 -28.79 11.23
N VAL A 109 5.67 -27.70 11.95
CA VAL A 109 4.65 -26.75 12.40
C VAL A 109 4.99 -25.36 11.87
N GLU A 110 4.11 -24.81 11.04
CA GLU A 110 4.20 -23.45 10.49
C GLU A 110 3.34 -22.50 11.33
N LEU A 111 3.94 -21.43 11.84
CA LEU A 111 3.31 -20.48 12.74
C LEU A 111 3.07 -19.14 12.04
N LYS A 112 1.81 -18.68 12.02
CA LYS A 112 1.41 -17.39 11.45
C LYS A 112 0.72 -16.53 12.49
N SER A 113 1.14 -15.27 12.61
CA SER A 113 0.47 -14.28 13.48
C SER A 113 -0.23 -13.20 12.63
N PRO A 114 -1.44 -13.49 12.09
CA PRO A 114 -2.15 -12.62 11.16
C PRO A 114 -2.77 -11.38 11.84
N SER A 115 -3.16 -10.36 11.06
CA SER A 115 -3.99 -9.22 11.53
C SER A 115 -5.37 -9.69 12.02
N ALA A 116 -6.09 -8.83 12.77
CA ALA A 116 -7.42 -9.15 13.30
C ALA A 116 -8.39 -9.59 12.20
N THR A 117 -8.46 -8.86 11.09
CA THR A 117 -9.31 -9.21 9.94
C THR A 117 -8.95 -10.55 9.32
N VAL A 118 -7.66 -10.89 9.22
CA VAL A 118 -7.23 -12.17 8.67
C VAL A 118 -7.50 -13.30 9.67
N TRP A 119 -7.37 -13.05 10.98
CA TRP A 119 -7.76 -13.99 12.02
C TRP A 119 -9.25 -14.33 11.95
N GLU A 120 -10.11 -13.31 11.85
CA GLU A 120 -11.57 -13.49 11.70
C GLU A 120 -11.91 -14.33 10.45
N ASP A 121 -11.29 -14.03 9.30
CA ASP A 121 -11.43 -14.80 8.05
C ASP A 121 -11.02 -16.27 8.23
N VAL A 122 -9.88 -16.52 8.87
CA VAL A 122 -9.39 -17.87 9.16
C VAL A 122 -10.35 -18.64 10.07
N CYS A 123 -10.84 -18.01 11.14
CA CYS A 123 -11.80 -18.65 12.05
C CYS A 123 -13.14 -18.96 11.37
N ALA A 124 -13.63 -18.05 10.53
CA ALA A 124 -14.92 -18.18 9.84
C ALA A 124 -14.84 -19.20 8.68
N GLU A 125 -13.89 -19.02 7.76
CA GLU A 125 -13.81 -19.76 6.49
C GLU A 125 -12.91 -21.01 6.58
N LYS A 126 -12.10 -21.12 7.63
CA LYS A 126 -11.21 -22.27 7.88
C LYS A 126 -10.30 -22.55 6.69
N ALA A 127 -10.35 -23.75 6.12
CA ALA A 127 -9.57 -24.13 4.95
C ALA A 127 -9.93 -23.33 3.69
N ASN A 128 -11.09 -22.67 3.65
CA ASN A 128 -11.48 -21.80 2.53
C ASN A 128 -10.94 -20.37 2.68
N SER A 129 -10.40 -20.00 3.85
CA SER A 129 -9.81 -18.68 4.08
C SER A 129 -8.65 -18.42 3.12
N LYS A 130 -8.49 -17.16 2.73
CA LYS A 130 -7.41 -16.77 1.79
C LYS A 130 -6.04 -17.07 2.38
N ALA A 131 -5.89 -16.88 3.69
CA ALA A 131 -4.63 -17.12 4.38
C ALA A 131 -4.27 -18.61 4.43
N TYR A 132 -5.24 -19.50 4.70
CA TYR A 132 -5.00 -20.94 4.63
C TYR A 132 -4.54 -21.36 3.24
N GLN A 133 -5.28 -20.96 2.19
CA GLN A 133 -4.97 -21.31 0.80
C GLN A 133 -3.60 -20.78 0.35
N LEU A 134 -3.20 -19.62 0.86
CA LEU A 134 -1.89 -19.01 0.58
C LEU A 134 -0.74 -19.81 1.20
N TYR A 135 -0.89 -20.28 2.45
CA TYR A 135 0.19 -20.98 3.17
C TYR A 135 0.16 -22.50 3.04
N TYR A 136 -0.91 -23.10 2.51
CA TYR A 136 -0.98 -24.54 2.26
C TYR A 136 0.19 -25.07 1.42
N PRO A 137 0.59 -24.44 0.29
CA PRO A 137 1.77 -24.88 -0.48
C PRO A 137 3.08 -24.81 0.31
N GLN A 138 3.20 -23.86 1.24
CA GLN A 138 4.37 -23.74 2.10
C GLN A 138 4.51 -24.97 3.01
N VAL A 139 3.40 -25.41 3.63
CA VAL A 139 3.41 -26.63 4.45
C VAL A 139 3.67 -27.88 3.61
N GLN A 140 3.06 -27.99 2.41
CA GLN A 140 3.36 -29.12 1.51
C GLN A 140 4.84 -29.17 1.09
N HIS A 141 5.47 -28.02 0.87
CA HIS A 141 6.92 -27.96 0.64
C HIS A 141 7.71 -28.44 1.86
N GLN A 142 7.30 -28.05 3.08
CA GLN A 142 7.95 -28.54 4.30
C GLN A 142 7.81 -30.07 4.42
N LEU A 143 6.65 -30.64 4.13
CA LEU A 143 6.44 -32.10 4.11
C LEU A 143 7.31 -32.80 3.06
N LEU A 144 7.48 -32.19 1.88
CA LEU A 144 8.45 -32.66 0.88
C LEU A 144 9.89 -32.68 1.43
N VAL A 145 10.31 -31.65 2.16
CA VAL A 145 11.67 -31.53 2.68
C VAL A 145 11.93 -32.46 3.87
N THR A 146 10.98 -32.54 4.80
CA THR A 146 11.11 -33.37 6.02
C THR A 146 10.92 -34.86 5.71
N GLY A 147 10.03 -35.19 4.77
CA GLY A 147 9.55 -36.55 4.51
C GLY A 147 8.39 -36.95 5.42
N ALA A 148 7.84 -36.03 6.21
CA ALA A 148 6.71 -36.31 7.10
C ALA A 148 5.41 -36.54 6.31
N LYS A 149 4.50 -37.31 6.91
CA LYS A 149 3.17 -37.61 6.34
C LYS A 149 2.14 -36.53 6.66
N GLN A 150 2.41 -35.71 7.66
CA GLN A 150 1.55 -34.65 8.15
C GLN A 150 2.40 -33.50 8.66
N GLY A 151 1.84 -32.29 8.61
CA GLY A 151 2.36 -31.09 9.24
C GLY A 151 1.20 -30.23 9.72
N TRP A 152 1.52 -29.07 10.29
CA TRP A 152 0.53 -28.20 10.91
C TRP A 152 0.66 -26.78 10.39
N LEU A 153 -0.47 -26.18 10.01
CA LEU A 153 -0.57 -24.74 9.81
C LEU A 153 -1.31 -24.15 10.99
N VAL A 154 -0.66 -23.26 11.73
CA VAL A 154 -1.19 -22.70 12.97
C VAL A 154 -1.24 -21.19 12.86
N PHE A 155 -2.42 -20.63 13.05
CA PHE A 155 -2.61 -19.19 13.18
C PHE A 155 -2.68 -18.83 14.66
N TYR A 156 -2.05 -17.74 15.06
CA TYR A 156 -2.04 -17.23 16.43
C TYR A 156 -2.53 -15.78 16.48
N PHE A 157 -3.45 -15.50 17.40
CA PHE A 157 -3.93 -14.16 17.66
C PHE A 157 -4.31 -14.01 19.14
N GLU A 158 -3.70 -13.04 19.84
CA GLU A 158 -4.04 -12.66 21.22
C GLU A 158 -4.19 -13.84 22.20
N GLY A 159 -3.20 -14.75 22.21
CA GLY A 159 -3.17 -15.90 23.11
C GLY A 159 -3.98 -17.10 22.64
N GLN A 160 -4.69 -17.00 21.52
CA GLN A 160 -5.46 -18.10 20.93
C GLN A 160 -4.74 -18.66 19.70
N ILE A 161 -4.92 -19.96 19.47
CA ILE A 161 -4.47 -20.63 18.24
C ILE A 161 -5.63 -21.26 17.49
N GLN A 162 -5.55 -21.19 16.16
CA GLN A 162 -6.37 -21.93 15.23
C GLN A 162 -5.45 -22.79 14.37
N GLU A 163 -5.51 -24.10 14.58
CA GLU A 163 -4.61 -25.06 13.93
C GLU A 163 -5.33 -25.87 12.84
N TYR A 164 -4.54 -26.31 11.86
CA TYR A 164 -5.01 -27.17 10.79
C TYR A 164 -3.96 -28.26 10.54
N PRO A 165 -4.28 -29.55 10.81
CA PRO A 165 -3.44 -30.65 10.37
C PRO A 165 -3.53 -30.76 8.85
N ILE A 166 -2.38 -30.74 8.19
CA ILE A 166 -2.24 -30.84 6.74
C ILE A 166 -1.58 -32.18 6.44
N LEU A 167 -2.34 -33.07 5.79
CA LEU A 167 -1.80 -34.32 5.27
C LEU A 167 -0.96 -34.05 4.03
N ARG A 168 0.05 -34.89 3.84
CA ARG A 168 0.89 -34.88 2.65
C ARG A 168 0.06 -35.09 1.39
N ASP A 169 0.13 -34.11 0.49
CA ASP A 169 -0.55 -34.12 -0.80
C ASP A 169 0.49 -34.33 -1.90
N GLU A 170 0.61 -35.57 -2.38
CA GLU A 170 1.60 -35.90 -3.40
C GLU A 170 1.38 -35.15 -4.71
N ALA A 171 0.13 -34.80 -5.07
CA ALA A 171 -0.13 -34.07 -6.30
C ALA A 171 0.44 -32.63 -6.20
N MET A 172 0.15 -31.93 -5.09
CA MET A 172 0.71 -30.61 -4.81
C MET A 172 2.24 -30.64 -4.74
N ILE A 173 2.81 -31.67 -4.10
CA ILE A 173 4.26 -31.81 -3.97
C ILE A 173 4.93 -32.03 -5.33
N GLN A 174 4.34 -32.85 -6.21
CA GLN A 174 4.85 -33.03 -7.57
C GLN A 174 4.77 -31.73 -8.39
N GLU A 175 3.71 -30.94 -8.22
CA GLU A 175 3.58 -29.63 -8.84
C GLU A 175 4.68 -28.66 -8.36
N ILE A 176 4.89 -28.57 -7.04
CA ILE A 176 5.96 -27.75 -6.43
C ILE A 176 7.34 -28.19 -6.96
N LEU A 177 7.63 -29.49 -7.02
CA LEU A 177 8.89 -30.01 -7.54
C LEU A 177 9.10 -29.66 -9.01
N ALA A 178 8.06 -29.81 -9.84
CA ALA A 178 8.13 -29.50 -11.26
C ALA A 178 8.40 -28.01 -11.49
N GLU A 179 7.69 -27.13 -10.79
CA GLU A 179 7.87 -25.69 -10.91
C GLU A 179 9.19 -25.20 -10.32
N ALA A 180 9.62 -25.77 -9.18
CA ALA A 180 10.93 -25.50 -8.60
C ALA A 180 12.07 -25.86 -9.54
N LYS A 181 12.00 -27.03 -10.21
CA LYS A 181 13.02 -27.44 -11.19
C LYS A 181 13.08 -26.48 -12.38
N LYS A 182 11.94 -26.14 -12.97
CA LYS A 182 11.86 -25.18 -14.09
C LYS A 182 12.42 -23.82 -13.68
N PHE A 183 11.99 -23.31 -12.53
CA PHE A 183 12.43 -22.04 -12.00
C PHE A 183 13.92 -22.02 -11.71
N TRP A 184 14.47 -23.08 -11.10
CA TRP A 184 15.88 -23.12 -10.78
C TRP A 184 16.76 -23.18 -12.03
N GLN A 185 16.31 -23.86 -13.08
CA GLN A 185 16.98 -23.79 -14.38
C GLN A 185 17.04 -22.34 -14.91
N GLN A 186 15.95 -21.58 -14.79
CA GLN A 186 15.93 -20.15 -15.15
C GLN A 186 16.92 -19.31 -14.31
N VAL A 187 17.08 -19.62 -13.03
CA VAL A 187 18.06 -18.97 -12.15
C VAL A 187 19.49 -19.28 -12.59
N VAL A 188 19.82 -20.56 -12.83
CA VAL A 188 21.16 -21.01 -13.26
C VAL A 188 21.52 -20.42 -14.63
N ASP A 189 20.60 -20.47 -15.59
CA ASP A 189 20.82 -19.98 -16.95
C ASP A 189 20.75 -18.45 -17.05
N ARG A 190 20.38 -17.76 -15.96
CA ARG A 190 20.03 -16.33 -15.94
C ARG A 190 19.01 -15.97 -17.02
N LYS A 191 18.06 -16.86 -17.28
CA LYS A 191 16.94 -16.64 -18.19
C LYS A 191 15.78 -16.03 -17.43
N GLU A 192 15.50 -14.77 -17.69
CA GLU A 192 14.39 -14.02 -17.10
C GLU A 192 13.04 -14.73 -17.36
N PRO A 193 12.20 -14.97 -16.33
CA PRO A 193 10.81 -15.37 -16.51
C PRO A 193 9.97 -14.24 -17.11
N ASP A 194 8.81 -14.57 -17.68
CA ASP A 194 7.86 -13.55 -18.13
C ASP A 194 7.45 -12.64 -16.98
N LYS A 195 7.45 -11.33 -17.24
CA LYS A 195 7.00 -10.31 -16.30
C LYS A 195 5.48 -10.23 -16.29
N ASP A 196 4.93 -9.94 -15.13
CA ASP A 196 3.55 -9.49 -14.94
C ASP A 196 3.50 -7.95 -15.07
N PRO A 197 2.91 -7.37 -16.14
CA PRO A 197 2.92 -5.92 -16.36
C PRO A 197 2.22 -5.10 -15.26
N GLU A 198 1.32 -5.70 -14.48
CA GLU A 198 0.60 -5.00 -13.41
C GLU A 198 1.38 -5.01 -12.09
N ARG A 199 2.37 -5.91 -11.93
CA ARG A 199 3.04 -6.18 -10.65
C ARG A 199 4.55 -6.01 -10.70
N ASP A 200 5.16 -6.26 -11.84
CA ASP A 200 6.61 -6.19 -12.03
C ASP A 200 7.05 -4.83 -12.54
N LEU A 201 8.27 -4.43 -12.15
CA LEU A 201 8.83 -3.16 -12.56
C LEU A 201 9.14 -3.18 -14.06
N TYR A 202 8.60 -2.19 -14.77
CA TYR A 202 9.07 -1.87 -16.10
C TYR A 202 10.46 -1.23 -16.00
N ILE A 203 11.42 -1.83 -16.71
CA ILE A 203 12.79 -1.32 -16.87
C ILE A 203 12.98 -1.14 -18.37
N PRO A 204 13.19 0.09 -18.87
CA PRO A 204 13.38 0.32 -20.29
C PRO A 204 14.64 -0.40 -20.78
N GLN A 205 14.62 -0.87 -22.03
CA GLN A 205 15.73 -1.58 -22.65
C GLN A 205 16.05 -0.99 -24.03
N GLY A 206 17.30 -1.13 -24.47
CA GLY A 206 17.74 -0.67 -25.78
C GLY A 206 17.51 0.83 -26.00
N GLU A 207 16.93 1.19 -27.15
CA GLU A 207 16.70 2.59 -27.54
C GLU A 207 15.68 3.31 -26.65
N GLU A 208 14.78 2.60 -25.98
CA GLU A 208 13.78 3.20 -25.08
C GLU A 208 14.42 3.84 -23.84
N VAL A 209 15.60 3.37 -23.43
CA VAL A 209 16.33 3.90 -22.26
C VAL A 209 16.60 5.39 -22.41
N ASN A 210 17.12 5.81 -23.57
CA ASN A 210 17.45 7.22 -23.80
C ASN A 210 16.19 8.09 -23.90
N ARG A 211 15.11 7.57 -24.48
CA ARG A 211 13.81 8.27 -24.54
C ARG A 211 13.23 8.48 -23.14
N TRP A 212 13.32 7.46 -22.28
CA TRP A 212 12.88 7.55 -20.89
C TRP A 212 13.72 8.55 -20.09
N ILE A 213 15.05 8.51 -20.22
CA ILE A 213 15.95 9.45 -19.52
C ILE A 213 15.60 10.90 -19.88
N ALA A 214 15.52 11.23 -21.16
CA ALA A 214 15.22 12.59 -21.61
C ALA A 214 13.85 13.07 -21.10
N ALA A 215 12.81 12.22 -21.22
CA ALA A 215 11.49 12.57 -20.72
C ALA A 215 11.46 12.75 -19.19
N ALA A 216 12.17 11.90 -18.45
CA ALA A 216 12.24 11.98 -17.00
C ALA A 216 13.02 13.20 -16.50
N GLU A 217 14.06 13.63 -17.22
CA GLU A 217 14.82 14.85 -16.89
C GLU A 217 13.95 16.10 -17.04
N GLU A 218 13.32 16.28 -18.19
CA GLU A 218 12.40 17.39 -18.46
C GLU A 218 11.25 17.41 -17.45
N TYR A 219 10.63 16.26 -17.17
CA TYR A 219 9.55 16.18 -16.19
C TYR A 219 9.99 16.64 -14.80
N ARG A 220 11.17 16.21 -14.33
CA ARG A 220 11.69 16.63 -13.01
C ARG A 220 12.02 18.12 -12.96
N LEU A 221 12.51 18.70 -14.07
CA LEU A 221 12.76 20.13 -14.16
C LEU A 221 11.45 20.93 -14.01
N TYR A 222 10.43 20.57 -14.78
CA TYR A 222 9.13 21.24 -14.69
C TYR A 222 8.43 20.98 -13.35
N ASP A 223 8.54 19.79 -12.76
CA ASP A 223 7.97 19.53 -11.43
C ASP A 223 8.61 20.44 -10.37
N ALA A 224 9.94 20.63 -10.40
CA ALA A 224 10.63 21.53 -9.48
C ALA A 224 10.13 22.98 -9.61
N GLU A 225 10.01 23.49 -10.84
CA GLU A 225 9.47 24.83 -11.10
C GLU A 225 7.99 24.95 -10.64
N ILE A 226 7.18 23.93 -10.89
CA ILE A 226 5.78 23.89 -10.41
C ILE A 226 5.73 23.95 -8.87
N GLN A 227 6.61 23.24 -8.15
CA GLN A 227 6.62 23.30 -6.69
C GLN A 227 7.01 24.69 -6.19
N GLU A 228 7.99 25.35 -6.82
CA GLU A 228 8.39 26.73 -6.49
C GLU A 228 7.25 27.72 -6.73
N LEU A 229 6.61 27.66 -7.90
CA LEU A 229 5.47 28.51 -8.23
C LEU A 229 4.27 28.26 -7.31
N LYS A 230 4.04 27.01 -6.88
CA LYS A 230 3.01 26.69 -5.87
C LYS A 230 3.34 27.32 -4.51
N GLN A 231 4.59 27.28 -4.09
CA GLN A 231 5.01 27.96 -2.86
C GLN A 231 4.79 29.47 -2.99
N ARG A 232 5.19 30.07 -4.10
CA ARG A 232 4.98 31.49 -4.36
C ARG A 232 3.50 31.87 -4.40
N LEU A 233 2.66 31.03 -5.03
CA LEU A 233 1.22 31.21 -5.05
C LEU A 233 0.65 31.22 -3.62
N ALA A 234 1.07 30.28 -2.78
CA ALA A 234 0.62 30.22 -1.38
C ALA A 234 1.04 31.48 -0.59
N GLU A 235 2.27 31.96 -0.78
CA GLU A 235 2.73 33.22 -0.18
C GLU A 235 1.90 34.42 -0.61
N LEU A 236 1.61 34.54 -1.92
CA LEU A 236 0.82 35.64 -2.47
C LEU A 236 -0.64 35.57 -2.00
N GLN A 237 -1.21 34.36 -1.87
CA GLN A 237 -2.55 34.16 -1.33
C GLN A 237 -2.64 34.59 0.16
N GLU A 238 -1.64 34.26 0.97
CA GLU A 238 -1.59 34.71 2.37
C GLU A 238 -1.42 36.25 2.46
N ARG A 239 -0.65 36.86 1.55
CA ARG A 239 -0.54 38.33 1.46
C ARG A 239 -1.83 38.99 0.98
N GLN A 240 -2.61 38.35 0.11
CA GLN A 240 -3.88 38.89 -0.39
C GLN A 240 -4.97 38.88 0.69
N LYS A 241 -4.94 37.91 1.60
CA LYS A 241 -6.01 37.67 2.58
C LYS A 241 -6.32 38.89 3.49
N PRO A 242 -5.34 39.59 4.11
CA PRO A 242 -5.61 40.81 4.87
C PRO A 242 -6.31 41.93 4.07
N HIS A 243 -5.96 42.07 2.78
CA HIS A 243 -6.58 43.06 1.90
C HIS A 243 -8.03 42.68 1.57
N LEU A 244 -8.29 41.39 1.31
CA LEU A 244 -9.66 40.90 1.15
C LEU A 244 -10.48 41.11 2.43
N ASP A 245 -9.91 40.87 3.60
CA ASP A 245 -10.61 41.08 4.87
C ASP A 245 -10.89 42.57 5.13
N THR A 246 -10.00 43.47 4.71
CA THR A 246 -10.24 44.92 4.73
C THR A 246 -11.40 45.31 3.80
N MET A 247 -11.41 44.83 2.56
CA MET A 247 -12.53 45.09 1.63
C MET A 247 -13.84 44.55 2.18
N LYS A 248 -13.85 43.32 2.71
CA LYS A 248 -15.03 42.77 3.38
C LYS A 248 -15.46 43.68 4.53
N PHE A 249 -14.56 44.11 5.40
CA PHE A 249 -14.92 44.99 6.52
C PHE A 249 -15.56 46.30 6.03
N LEU A 250 -14.94 46.98 5.05
CA LEU A 250 -15.44 48.25 4.49
C LEU A 250 -16.81 48.12 3.81
N MET A 251 -17.10 46.97 3.19
CA MET A 251 -18.39 46.70 2.59
C MET A 251 -19.54 46.57 3.60
N GLY A 252 -19.28 46.46 4.91
CA GLY A 252 -20.33 46.39 5.92
C GLY A 252 -21.36 45.28 5.64
N GLU A 253 -22.64 45.65 5.48
CA GLU A 253 -23.74 44.74 5.17
C GLU A 253 -24.00 44.54 3.66
N TYR A 254 -23.28 45.25 2.79
CA TYR A 254 -23.47 45.17 1.35
C TYR A 254 -22.97 43.82 0.80
N PHE A 255 -23.74 43.24 -0.13
CA PHE A 255 -23.41 41.96 -0.77
C PHE A 255 -22.51 42.11 -2.00
N HIS A 256 -22.44 43.29 -2.59
CA HIS A 256 -21.71 43.53 -3.83
C HIS A 256 -20.92 44.83 -3.68
N ALA A 257 -19.63 44.78 -4.02
CA ALA A 257 -18.80 45.95 -4.26
C ALA A 257 -18.02 45.74 -5.54
N ASP A 258 -17.86 46.81 -6.29
CA ASP A 258 -17.06 46.88 -7.51
C ASP A 258 -16.40 48.25 -7.50
N TYR A 259 -15.10 48.29 -7.20
CA TYR A 259 -14.35 49.54 -7.13
C TYR A 259 -12.85 49.27 -7.26
N CYS A 260 -12.13 50.16 -7.93
CA CYS A 260 -10.67 50.09 -8.10
C CYS A 260 -10.18 48.72 -8.62
N GLY A 261 -10.87 48.15 -9.61
CA GLY A 261 -10.39 46.94 -10.27
C GLY A 261 -10.72 45.63 -9.54
N VAL A 262 -11.47 45.67 -8.44
CA VAL A 262 -11.82 44.48 -7.66
C VAL A 262 -13.31 44.44 -7.38
N MET A 263 -13.95 43.37 -7.86
CA MET A 263 -15.33 43.03 -7.55
C MET A 263 -15.39 41.98 -6.45
N VAL A 264 -16.11 42.27 -5.38
CA VAL A 264 -16.33 41.39 -4.24
C VAL A 264 -17.82 41.11 -4.12
N THR A 265 -18.20 39.83 -4.21
CA THR A 265 -19.58 39.37 -4.05
C THR A 265 -19.70 38.42 -2.87
N ARG A 266 -20.51 38.78 -1.87
CA ARG A 266 -20.92 37.89 -0.79
C ARG A 266 -22.17 37.13 -1.20
N TYR A 267 -22.24 35.86 -0.83
CA TYR A 267 -23.42 35.04 -1.09
C TYR A 267 -23.56 33.96 -0.02
N LYS A 268 -24.80 33.55 0.24
CA LYS A 268 -25.09 32.43 1.14
C LYS A 268 -24.97 31.13 0.35
N ALA A 269 -23.98 30.31 0.67
CA ALA A 269 -23.87 28.97 0.15
C ALA A 269 -24.70 28.02 1.01
N ALA A 270 -25.59 27.25 0.37
CA ALA A 270 -26.30 26.17 1.04
C ALA A 270 -25.28 25.19 1.65
N GLY A 271 -25.55 24.72 2.86
CA GLY A 271 -24.70 23.73 3.51
C GLY A 271 -24.67 22.41 2.74
N ARG A 272 -23.63 21.61 3.01
CA ARG A 272 -23.52 20.27 2.43
C ARG A 272 -24.60 19.37 3.02
N VAL A 273 -25.13 18.46 2.21
CA VAL A 273 -26.03 17.40 2.68
C VAL A 273 -25.19 16.21 3.13
N ASP A 274 -25.43 15.72 4.35
CA ASP A 274 -24.86 14.47 4.82
C ASP A 274 -25.66 13.27 4.29
N TYR A 275 -25.34 12.87 3.07
CA TYR A 275 -25.96 11.72 2.42
C TYR A 275 -25.70 10.40 3.16
N LYS A 276 -24.58 10.30 3.90
CA LYS A 276 -24.26 9.06 4.62
C LYS A 276 -25.24 8.87 5.77
N ARG A 277 -25.50 9.93 6.53
CA ARG A 277 -26.50 9.93 7.60
C ARG A 277 -27.92 9.79 7.06
N LEU A 278 -28.28 10.52 6.00
CA LEU A 278 -29.58 10.43 5.35
C LEU A 278 -29.91 8.98 4.93
N LEU A 279 -28.95 8.30 4.28
CA LEU A 279 -29.13 6.93 3.82
C LEU A 279 -29.14 5.92 4.98
N ALA A 280 -28.40 6.17 6.07
CA ALA A 280 -28.44 5.35 7.26
C ALA A 280 -29.79 5.43 7.99
N ASP A 281 -30.37 6.62 8.11
CA ASP A 281 -31.60 6.86 8.87
C ASP A 281 -32.89 6.51 8.09
N LYS A 282 -32.88 6.64 6.76
CA LYS A 282 -34.10 6.48 5.91
C LYS A 282 -34.05 5.30 4.92
N ALA A 283 -32.91 4.61 4.80
CA ALA A 283 -32.69 3.52 3.84
C ALA A 283 -33.21 3.88 2.43
N SER A 284 -33.86 2.95 1.71
CA SER A 284 -34.39 3.16 0.35
C SER A 284 -35.60 4.10 0.24
N GLY A 285 -36.07 4.68 1.36
CA GLY A 285 -37.29 5.48 1.45
C GLY A 285 -37.08 7.00 1.46
N VAL A 286 -35.93 7.49 0.97
CA VAL A 286 -35.60 8.93 0.95
C VAL A 286 -36.60 9.70 0.09
N LYS A 287 -37.30 10.67 0.69
CA LYS A 287 -38.08 11.66 -0.06
C LYS A 287 -37.26 12.94 -0.27
N PRO A 288 -37.49 13.70 -1.35
CA PRO A 288 -36.81 14.98 -1.57
C PRO A 288 -36.92 15.96 -0.38
N GLU A 289 -38.03 15.90 0.35
CA GLU A 289 -38.33 16.70 1.55
C GLU A 289 -37.41 16.38 2.74
N ASP A 290 -36.84 15.17 2.78
CA ASP A 290 -35.96 14.74 3.88
C ASP A 290 -34.55 15.33 3.71
N VAL A 291 -34.12 15.66 2.49
CA VAL A 291 -32.74 16.06 2.15
C VAL A 291 -32.29 17.29 2.94
N ASP A 292 -33.17 18.28 3.10
CA ASP A 292 -32.83 19.53 3.78
C ASP A 292 -32.69 19.38 5.31
N GLN A 293 -33.24 18.32 5.91
CA GLN A 293 -33.08 18.03 7.35
C GLN A 293 -31.66 17.54 7.68
N TYR A 294 -30.94 17.02 6.69
CA TYR A 294 -29.56 16.53 6.80
C TYR A 294 -28.58 17.51 6.17
N ARG A 295 -29.04 18.72 5.84
CA ARG A 295 -28.20 19.79 5.31
C ARG A 295 -27.57 20.57 6.46
N GLU A 296 -26.27 20.77 6.36
CA GLU A 296 -25.53 21.64 7.28
C GLU A 296 -26.03 23.09 7.19
N LYS A 297 -25.68 23.89 8.21
CA LYS A 297 -25.99 25.32 8.21
C LYS A 297 -25.36 25.99 6.97
N SER A 298 -26.09 26.92 6.37
CA SER A 298 -25.54 27.73 5.29
C SER A 298 -24.34 28.53 5.78
N SER A 299 -23.36 28.70 4.88
CA SER A 299 -22.15 29.49 5.14
C SER A 299 -22.14 30.71 4.25
N GLU A 300 -21.69 31.84 4.80
CA GLU A 300 -21.41 33.01 3.97
C GLU A 300 -20.08 32.78 3.24
N ARG A 301 -20.11 32.92 1.92
CA ARG A 301 -18.93 32.81 1.06
C ARG A 301 -18.76 34.09 0.28
N CYS A 302 -17.53 34.30 -0.18
CA CYS A 302 -17.15 35.46 -0.94
C CYS A 302 -16.47 35.02 -2.24
N ARG A 303 -16.88 35.62 -3.35
CA ARG A 303 -16.22 35.52 -4.65
C ARG A 303 -15.54 36.85 -4.92
N VAL A 304 -14.29 36.79 -5.36
CA VAL A 304 -13.47 37.95 -5.74
C VAL A 304 -13.12 37.81 -7.21
N THR A 305 -13.29 38.89 -7.97
CA THR A 305 -12.92 38.98 -9.38
C THR A 305 -12.10 40.24 -9.59
N VAL A 306 -10.89 40.11 -10.14
CA VAL A 306 -10.13 41.28 -10.62
C VAL A 306 -10.72 41.69 -11.96
N THR A 307 -11.17 42.94 -12.06
CA THR A 307 -11.77 43.52 -13.28
C THR A 307 -10.70 44.20 -14.12
N GLY A 308 -10.87 44.19 -15.45
CA GLY A 308 -9.93 44.86 -16.37
C GLY A 308 -10.06 46.38 -16.45
N SER A 309 -10.79 47.02 -15.52
CA SER A 309 -10.85 48.47 -15.39
C SER A 309 -11.01 48.83 -13.92
N VAL A 310 -10.38 49.93 -13.52
CA VAL A 310 -10.48 50.48 -12.15
C VAL A 310 -11.87 51.04 -11.86
N LYS A 311 -12.61 51.46 -12.89
CA LYS A 311 -13.94 52.05 -12.76
C LYS A 311 -15.03 50.97 -12.63
N PRO A 312 -15.99 51.13 -11.70
CA PRO A 312 -17.14 50.23 -11.58
C PRO A 312 -17.96 50.14 -12.86
N ARG A 313 -18.48 48.95 -13.19
CA ARG A 313 -19.14 48.69 -14.48
C ARG A 313 -20.39 49.52 -14.78
N TYR A 314 -21.10 49.99 -13.75
CA TYR A 314 -22.42 50.60 -13.90
C TYR A 314 -22.54 51.98 -13.24
N ILE A 315 -21.42 52.59 -12.86
CA ILE A 315 -21.40 53.94 -12.29
C ILE A 315 -20.84 54.89 -13.34
N VAL A 316 -21.56 55.98 -13.59
CA VAL A 316 -21.20 57.02 -14.57
C VAL A 316 -21.06 58.40 -13.94
N ASP A 317 -21.25 58.50 -12.63
CA ASP A 317 -21.17 59.74 -11.88
C ASP A 317 -19.71 60.20 -11.75
N GLU A 318 -19.41 61.42 -12.21
CA GLU A 318 -18.04 61.94 -12.30
C GLU A 318 -17.41 62.14 -10.91
N ASP A 319 -18.18 62.59 -9.91
CA ASP A 319 -17.65 62.82 -8.57
C ASP A 319 -17.27 61.50 -7.88
N VAL A 320 -18.03 60.42 -8.14
CA VAL A 320 -17.73 59.08 -7.63
C VAL A 320 -16.53 58.43 -8.34
N LEU A 321 -16.30 58.78 -9.61
CA LEU A 321 -15.21 58.25 -10.43
C LEU A 321 -13.91 59.05 -10.33
N ALA A 322 -13.97 60.33 -9.96
CA ALA A 322 -12.82 61.22 -9.87
C ALA A 322 -11.61 60.65 -9.09
N PRO A 323 -11.78 59.92 -7.97
CA PRO A 323 -10.65 59.30 -7.26
C PRO A 323 -9.91 58.20 -8.04
N LEU A 324 -10.49 57.71 -9.14
CA LEU A 324 -9.97 56.62 -9.95
C LEU A 324 -9.32 57.09 -11.27
N ASP A 325 -9.48 58.37 -11.64
CA ASP A 325 -9.07 58.87 -12.96
C ASP A 325 -7.56 58.80 -13.20
N ASP A 326 -6.75 58.94 -12.14
CA ASP A 326 -5.29 58.89 -12.21
C ASP A 326 -4.71 57.49 -11.88
N LEU A 327 -5.56 56.48 -11.65
CA LEU A 327 -5.10 55.13 -11.32
C LEU A 327 -4.83 54.32 -12.60
N PRO A 328 -3.71 53.57 -12.66
CA PRO A 328 -3.42 52.72 -13.79
C PRO A 328 -4.41 51.55 -13.87
N GLU A 329 -4.87 51.22 -15.08
CA GLU A 329 -5.76 50.08 -15.29
C GLU A 329 -5.03 48.72 -15.17
N GLU A 330 -3.74 48.70 -15.49
CA GLU A 330 -2.88 47.53 -15.34
C GLU A 330 -2.02 47.65 -14.08
N VAL A 331 -1.93 46.55 -13.32
CA VAL A 331 -1.04 46.46 -12.16
C VAL A 331 0.23 45.73 -12.60
N GLU A 332 1.33 46.46 -12.79
CA GLU A 332 2.63 45.85 -13.07
C GLU A 332 3.22 45.22 -11.79
N THR A 333 3.63 43.96 -11.88
CA THR A 333 4.35 43.29 -10.80
C THR A 333 5.85 43.53 -10.95
N PHE A 334 6.46 44.26 -10.01
CA PHE A 334 7.91 44.55 -10.02
C PHE A 334 8.81 43.39 -9.53
N TYR A 335 8.28 42.17 -9.41
CA TYR A 335 9.06 41.00 -9.02
C TYR A 335 9.39 40.20 -10.27
N TRP A 336 10.65 40.32 -10.72
CA TRP A 336 11.26 39.50 -11.77
C TRP A 336 12.04 38.35 -11.15
#